data_AF-A0A538NCQ6-F1
#
_entry.id   AF-A0A538NCQ6-F1
#
_cell.length_a   1.000
_cell.length_b   1.000
_cell.length_c   1.000
_cell.angle_alpha   90.00
_cell.angle_beta   90.00
_cell.angle_gamma   90.00
#
_symmetry.space_group_name_H-M   'P 1'
#
loop_
_entity.id
_entity.type
_entity.pdbx_description
1 polymer ?
#
loop_
_entity_poly.entity_id
_entity_poly.type
_entity_poly.pdbx_seq_one_letter_code
_entity_poly.pdbx_strand_id
1 'polypeptide(L)'
;MQHVTAFSRPQTVPAVPAARSRPNLWILNSWRDLILYVGTPLLILPVFALAQSRWSAQDIYLFVAAFGAMGHHLPGMIRAYGDRALFERFRWRFIFAPLFLLVTCVAFYWWDLKGIILVVFFWGVWHGMMQTYGFCRIYDAKTGSFAALNRRLDFWLCAIWFATAVVLSPMRMTDTLGLFYSSGGPFIQPWVLQVAQRGFVFFALAVSILFVANFVWMSTQAKRPNPVKLALLITSISFWWYCNNGVSNLLVGIALFEVFH
;
A
#
# COMPACT_ATOMS: atom_id res chain seq x y z
N MET A 1 -28.66 70.62 12.54
CA MET A 1 -27.67 69.74 11.89
C MET A 1 -28.39 68.52 11.39
N GLN A 2 -28.53 68.39 10.06
CA GLN A 2 -29.12 67.22 9.41
C GLN A 2 -28.10 66.08 9.42
N HIS A 3 -28.47 64.91 9.94
CA HIS A 3 -27.71 63.68 9.72
C HIS A 3 -28.40 62.88 8.62
N VAL A 4 -27.83 62.97 7.42
CA VAL A 4 -28.05 62.02 6.32
C VAL A 4 -26.75 61.28 6.14
N THR A 5 -26.74 59.96 6.36
CA THR A 5 -25.79 59.07 5.72
C THR A 5 -26.50 57.78 5.33
N ALA A 6 -26.54 57.58 4.02
CA ALA A 6 -27.16 56.49 3.32
C ALA A 6 -26.36 55.20 3.52
N PHE A 7 -27.01 54.15 3.99
CA PHE A 7 -26.53 52.77 3.82
C PHE A 7 -27.53 52.03 2.95
N SER A 8 -27.25 52.00 1.65
CA SER A 8 -27.93 51.14 0.68
C SER A 8 -27.66 49.68 1.02
N ARG A 9 -28.70 48.85 1.02
CA ARG A 9 -28.59 47.40 1.25
C ARG A 9 -27.66 46.76 0.20
N PRO A 10 -26.85 45.74 0.54
CA PRO A 10 -26.08 45.01 -0.45
C PRO A 10 -27.03 44.35 -1.45
N GLN A 11 -26.92 44.72 -2.74
CA GLN A 11 -27.55 43.97 -3.81
C GLN A 11 -26.92 42.58 -3.86
N THR A 12 -27.70 41.55 -3.54
CA THR A 12 -27.32 40.15 -3.72
C THR A 12 -27.24 39.87 -5.21
N VAL A 13 -26.02 39.82 -5.75
CA VAL A 13 -25.76 39.33 -7.11
C VAL A 13 -26.31 37.90 -7.21
N PRO A 14 -27.10 37.55 -8.25
CA PRO A 14 -27.53 36.19 -8.47
C PRO A 14 -26.32 35.25 -8.58
N ALA A 15 -26.34 34.13 -7.86
CA ALA A 15 -25.29 33.13 -7.96
C ALA A 15 -25.20 32.62 -9.41
N VAL A 16 -24.09 32.92 -10.09
CA VAL A 16 -23.78 32.32 -11.39
C VAL A 16 -23.73 30.80 -11.18
N PRO A 17 -24.51 30.00 -11.93
CA PRO A 17 -24.42 28.55 -11.85
C PRO A 17 -22.98 28.15 -12.18
N ALA A 18 -22.23 27.69 -11.18
CA ALA A 18 -20.92 27.11 -11.41
C ALA A 18 -21.11 25.92 -12.34
N ALA A 19 -20.63 26.06 -13.59
CA ALA A 19 -20.57 24.95 -14.52
C ALA A 19 -19.87 23.79 -13.80
N ARG A 20 -20.56 22.64 -13.63
CA ARG A 20 -19.97 21.45 -13.02
C ARG A 20 -18.71 21.10 -13.82
N SER A 21 -17.54 21.38 -13.25
CA SER A 21 -16.29 20.93 -13.83
C SER A 21 -16.34 19.40 -13.92
N ARG A 22 -15.84 18.84 -15.02
CA ARG A 22 -15.77 17.39 -15.16
C ARG A 22 -14.99 16.83 -13.97
N PRO A 23 -15.47 15.79 -13.29
CA PRO A 23 -14.77 15.24 -12.13
C PRO A 23 -13.35 14.81 -12.56
N ASN A 24 -12.34 15.39 -11.91
CA ASN A 24 -10.94 15.05 -12.15
C ASN A 24 -10.66 13.69 -11.51
N LEU A 25 -10.51 12.65 -12.32
CA LEU A 25 -10.26 11.28 -11.88
C LEU A 25 -8.85 11.08 -11.29
N TRP A 26 -7.93 12.00 -11.54
CA TRP A 26 -6.50 11.84 -11.25
C TRP A 26 -6.10 12.55 -9.95
N ILE A 27 -5.11 12.00 -9.26
CA ILE A 27 -4.50 12.59 -8.06
C ILE A 27 -3.79 13.89 -8.46
N LEU A 28 -2.89 13.79 -9.44
CA LEU A 28 -2.16 14.90 -10.03
C LEU A 28 -2.70 15.21 -11.44
N ASN A 29 -2.35 14.37 -12.41
CA ASN A 29 -2.84 14.38 -13.78
C ASN A 29 -2.61 13.01 -14.42
N SER A 30 -3.16 12.77 -15.61
CA SER A 30 -3.14 11.45 -16.25
C SER A 30 -1.75 10.84 -16.39
N TRP A 31 -0.81 11.55 -17.01
CA TRP A 31 0.53 11.01 -17.25
C TRP A 31 1.34 10.82 -15.98
N ARG A 32 1.25 11.74 -15.02
CA ARG A 32 1.98 11.62 -13.75
C ARG A 32 1.44 10.47 -12.90
N ASP A 33 0.13 10.33 -12.79
CA ASP A 33 -0.48 9.21 -12.07
C ASP A 33 -0.13 7.86 -12.74
N LEU A 34 -0.12 7.80 -14.08
CA LEU A 34 0.27 6.61 -14.82
C LEU A 34 1.72 6.23 -14.57
N ILE A 35 2.66 7.18 -14.58
CA ILE A 35 4.09 6.89 -14.40
C ILE A 35 4.45 6.61 -12.95
N LEU A 36 3.83 7.34 -12.00
CA LEU A 36 4.24 7.34 -10.59
C LEU A 36 3.45 6.38 -9.70
N TYR A 37 2.22 6.00 -10.07
CA TYR A 37 1.36 5.16 -9.24
C TYR A 37 0.84 3.92 -9.97
N VAL A 38 0.22 4.10 -11.13
CA VAL A 38 -0.58 3.03 -11.76
C VAL A 38 0.29 2.09 -12.61
N GLY A 39 1.10 2.65 -13.50
CA GLY A 39 1.93 1.93 -14.46
C GLY A 39 3.37 1.70 -13.99
N THR A 40 3.77 2.27 -12.85
CA THR A 40 5.10 2.07 -12.26
C THR A 40 5.50 0.60 -12.15
N PRO A 41 4.62 -0.33 -11.72
CA PRO A 41 4.96 -1.75 -11.69
C PRO A 41 5.41 -2.30 -13.05
N LEU A 42 4.78 -1.85 -14.14
CA LEU A 42 5.10 -2.28 -15.50
C LEU A 42 6.41 -1.66 -16.01
N LEU A 43 6.76 -0.46 -15.53
CA LEU A 43 8.03 0.20 -15.84
C LEU A 43 9.21 -0.42 -15.08
N ILE A 44 8.98 -0.86 -13.83
CA ILE A 44 10.01 -1.47 -13.00
C ILE A 44 10.51 -2.78 -13.61
N LEU A 45 9.63 -3.63 -14.15
CA LEU A 45 10.01 -4.94 -14.72
C LEU A 45 11.14 -4.87 -15.77
N PRO A 46 11.05 -4.09 -16.86
CA PRO A 46 12.13 -3.99 -17.84
C PRO A 46 13.38 -3.31 -17.27
N VAL A 47 13.23 -2.28 -16.43
CA VAL A 47 14.37 -1.61 -15.78
C VAL A 47 15.15 -2.60 -14.91
N PHE A 48 14.43 -3.42 -14.15
CA PHE A 48 15.02 -4.43 -13.28
C PHE A 48 15.65 -5.57 -14.08
N ALA A 49 15.03 -6.00 -15.19
CA ALA A 49 15.64 -6.97 -16.10
C ALA A 49 16.96 -6.45 -16.71
N LEU A 50 17.01 -5.18 -17.10
CA LEU A 50 18.24 -4.53 -17.55
C LEU A 50 19.28 -4.47 -16.43
N ALA A 51 18.88 -4.15 -15.19
CA ALA A 51 19.79 -4.15 -14.05
C ALA A 51 20.39 -5.54 -13.78
N GLN A 52 19.59 -6.60 -13.83
CA GLN A 52 20.06 -7.98 -13.66
C GLN A 52 21.04 -8.43 -14.76
N SER A 53 21.08 -7.76 -15.91
CA SER A 53 22.11 -8.03 -16.93
C SER A 53 23.50 -7.49 -16.57
N ARG A 54 23.60 -6.62 -15.56
CA ARG A 54 24.82 -5.90 -15.19
C ARG A 54 25.26 -6.14 -13.75
N TRP A 55 24.33 -6.40 -12.84
CA TRP A 55 24.58 -6.53 -11.41
C TRP A 55 23.95 -7.80 -10.85
N SER A 56 24.53 -8.31 -9.76
CA SER A 56 23.97 -9.46 -9.07
C SER A 56 22.66 -9.09 -8.36
N ALA A 57 21.82 -10.10 -8.08
CA ALA A 57 20.61 -9.91 -7.29
C ALA A 57 20.90 -9.28 -5.91
N GLN A 58 22.04 -9.63 -5.31
CA GLN A 58 22.46 -9.11 -4.02
C GLN A 58 22.84 -7.63 -4.11
N ASP A 59 23.59 -7.22 -5.13
CA ASP A 59 23.96 -5.81 -5.33
C ASP A 59 22.72 -4.95 -5.56
N ILE A 60 21.79 -5.43 -6.39
CA ILE A 60 20.53 -4.74 -6.64
C ILE A 60 19.72 -4.63 -5.35
N TYR A 61 19.59 -5.73 -4.59
CA TYR A 61 18.89 -5.72 -3.32
C TYR A 61 19.51 -4.74 -2.31
N LEU A 62 20.85 -4.73 -2.16
CA LEU A 62 21.54 -3.80 -1.27
C LEU A 62 21.32 -2.35 -1.66
N PHE A 63 21.37 -2.05 -2.96
CA PHE A 63 21.07 -0.71 -3.48
C PHE A 63 19.64 -0.30 -3.16
N VAL A 64 18.66 -1.17 -3.44
CA VAL A 64 17.24 -0.91 -3.15
C VAL A 64 16.98 -0.77 -1.66
N ALA A 65 17.55 -1.63 -0.83
CA ALA A 65 17.40 -1.55 0.61
C ALA A 65 17.98 -0.25 1.18
N ALA A 66 19.14 0.19 0.67
CA ALA A 66 19.79 1.43 1.12
C ALA A 66 19.04 2.69 0.66
N PHE A 67 18.67 2.78 -0.62
CA PHE A 67 18.13 4.01 -1.19
C PHE A 67 16.60 4.04 -1.29
N GLY A 68 15.99 2.91 -1.67
CA GLY A 68 14.53 2.76 -1.69
C GLY A 68 14.03 2.69 -0.25
N ALA A 69 14.22 1.54 0.40
CA ALA A 69 13.60 1.25 1.69
C ALA A 69 14.09 2.18 2.82
N MET A 70 15.41 2.36 3.00
CA MET A 70 15.90 3.26 4.07
C MET A 70 15.83 4.74 3.68
N GLY A 71 16.16 5.07 2.43
CA GLY A 71 16.21 6.44 1.96
C GLY A 71 14.87 7.18 2.03
N HIS A 72 13.75 6.51 1.74
CA HIS A 72 12.43 7.16 1.78
C HIS A 72 11.98 7.56 3.19
N HIS A 73 12.59 7.01 4.24
CA HIS A 73 12.23 7.36 5.62
C HIS A 73 12.85 8.69 6.03
N LEU A 74 13.92 9.14 5.36
CA LEU A 74 14.65 10.35 5.71
C LEU A 74 13.77 11.61 5.70
N PRO A 75 12.94 11.91 4.67
CA PRO A 75 12.02 13.04 4.73
C PRO A 75 11.05 12.98 5.91
N GLY A 76 10.59 11.78 6.27
CA GLY A 76 9.75 11.56 7.44
C GLY A 76 10.47 11.88 8.75
N MET A 77 11.73 11.48 8.88
CA MET A 77 12.56 11.79 10.05
C MET A 77 12.87 13.29 10.14
N ILE A 78 13.24 13.92 9.02
CA ILE A 78 13.47 15.38 8.96
C ILE A 78 12.20 16.12 9.40
N ARG A 79 11.02 15.70 8.93
CA ARG A 79 9.77 16.31 9.35
C ARG A 79 9.48 16.08 10.84
N ALA A 80 9.65 14.86 11.34
CA ALA A 80 9.31 14.51 12.72
C ALA A 80 10.20 15.22 13.75
N TYR A 81 11.49 15.40 13.46
CA TYR A 81 12.46 15.97 14.40
C TYR A 81 12.91 17.40 14.05
N GLY A 82 12.67 17.87 12.82
CA GLY A 82 13.00 19.23 12.37
C GLY A 82 11.86 20.24 12.52
N ASP A 83 10.59 19.81 12.48
CA ASP A 83 9.44 20.67 12.75
C ASP A 83 9.17 20.71 14.27
N ARG A 84 9.53 21.82 14.90
CA ARG A 84 9.37 22.02 16.35
C ARG A 84 7.92 21.91 16.81
N ALA A 85 6.96 22.45 16.04
CA ALA A 85 5.55 22.41 16.44
C ALA A 85 5.00 20.98 16.36
N LEU A 86 5.40 20.23 15.34
CA LEU A 86 5.03 18.82 15.21
C LEU A 86 5.67 17.98 16.33
N PHE A 87 6.95 18.21 16.63
CA PHE A 87 7.66 17.49 17.67
C PHE A 87 7.05 17.75 19.05
N GLU A 88 6.81 19.01 19.43
CA GLU A 88 6.19 19.34 20.72
C GLU A 88 4.81 18.69 20.88
N ARG A 89 4.02 18.63 19.81
CA ARG A 89 2.69 17.99 19.81
C ARG A 89 2.74 16.48 20.03
N PHE A 90 3.74 15.78 19.49
CA PHE A 90 3.84 14.32 19.55
C PHE A 90 5.09 13.81 20.28
N ARG A 91 5.71 14.65 21.12
CA ARG A 91 7.03 14.46 21.74
C ARG A 91 7.26 13.06 22.29
N TRP A 92 6.30 12.55 23.06
CA TRP A 92 6.44 11.26 23.72
C TRP A 92 6.41 10.09 22.74
N ARG A 93 5.65 10.21 21.63
CA ARG A 93 5.65 9.20 20.58
C ARG A 93 6.97 9.20 19.82
N PHE A 94 7.49 10.38 19.50
CA PHE A 94 8.77 10.53 18.78
C PHE A 94 10.00 10.17 19.63
N ILE A 95 9.89 10.15 20.96
CA ILE A 95 10.98 9.68 21.84
C ILE A 95 10.83 8.19 22.13
N PHE A 96 9.67 7.75 22.62
CA PHE A 96 9.52 6.40 23.13
C PHE A 96 9.38 5.34 22.04
N ALA A 97 8.76 5.65 20.88
CA ALA A 97 8.60 4.63 19.84
C ALA A 97 9.94 4.19 19.22
N PRO A 98 10.87 5.08 18.83
CA PRO A 98 12.19 4.68 18.35
C PRO A 98 13.02 3.98 19.44
N LEU A 99 12.96 4.45 20.69
CA LEU A 99 13.67 3.83 21.80
C LEU A 99 13.16 2.41 22.07
N PHE A 100 11.84 2.23 22.08
CA PHE A 100 11.21 0.93 22.22
C PHE A 100 11.64 -0.02 21.09
N LEU A 101 11.63 0.45 19.85
CA LEU A 101 12.09 -0.33 18.71
C LEU A 101 13.58 -0.69 18.82
N LEU A 102 14.44 0.25 19.21
CA LEU A 102 15.86 0.00 19.43
C LEU A 102 16.08 -1.08 20.49
N VAL A 103 15.47 -0.93 21.66
CA VAL A 103 15.57 -1.91 22.76
C VAL A 103 15.06 -3.28 22.31
N THR A 104 13.93 -3.33 21.60
CA THR A 104 13.37 -4.58 21.09
C THR A 104 14.30 -5.24 20.07
N CYS A 105 14.83 -4.50 19.10
CA CYS A 105 15.77 -5.03 18.12
C CYS A 105 17.06 -5.53 18.75
N VAL A 106 17.63 -4.79 19.71
CA VAL A 106 18.84 -5.19 20.44
C VAL A 106 18.58 -6.45 21.27
N ALA A 107 17.45 -6.52 21.98
CA ALA A 107 17.03 -7.70 22.73
C ALA A 107 16.93 -8.94 21.83
N PHE A 108 16.22 -8.83 20.71
CA PHE A 108 16.05 -9.95 19.78
C PHE A 108 17.37 -10.38 19.15
N TYR A 109 18.27 -9.44 18.85
CA TYR A 109 19.62 -9.75 18.38
C TYR A 109 20.45 -10.47 19.45
N TRP A 110 20.46 -9.97 20.68
CA TRP A 110 21.28 -10.51 21.77
C TRP A 110 20.85 -11.93 22.17
N TRP A 111 19.55 -12.20 22.18
CA TRP A 111 19.00 -13.51 22.52
C TRP A 111 18.71 -14.42 21.32
N ASP A 112 19.19 -14.02 20.14
CA ASP A 112 19.00 -14.74 18.86
C ASP A 112 17.54 -15.11 18.55
N LEU A 113 16.59 -14.26 18.95
CA LEU A 113 15.17 -14.48 18.75
C LEU A 113 14.79 -14.19 17.30
N LYS A 114 14.44 -15.24 16.54
CA LYS A 114 14.10 -15.13 15.11
C LYS A 114 12.71 -14.54 14.86
N GLY A 115 11.85 -14.49 15.87
CA GLY A 115 10.46 -14.06 15.74
C GLY A 115 10.28 -12.63 15.22
N ILE A 116 11.23 -11.72 15.47
CA ILE A 116 11.16 -10.35 14.95
C ILE A 116 11.19 -10.31 13.42
N ILE A 117 11.86 -11.27 12.78
CA ILE A 117 11.94 -11.36 11.32
C ILE A 117 10.54 -11.63 10.74
N LEU A 118 9.76 -12.50 11.38
CA LEU A 118 8.36 -12.75 10.99
C LEU A 118 7.50 -11.50 11.18
N VAL A 119 7.66 -10.79 12.31
CA VAL A 119 6.92 -9.55 12.57
C VAL A 119 7.22 -8.51 11.50
N VAL A 120 8.51 -8.30 11.17
CA VAL A 120 8.93 -7.36 10.12
C VAL A 120 8.41 -7.79 8.75
N PHE A 121 8.45 -9.08 8.44
CA PHE A 121 7.89 -9.60 7.19
C PHE A 121 6.39 -9.33 7.06
N PHE A 122 5.58 -9.72 8.06
CA PHE A 122 4.15 -9.46 8.04
C PHE A 122 3.82 -7.96 8.05
N TRP A 123 4.62 -7.16 8.75
CA TRP A 123 4.53 -5.71 8.70
C TRP A 123 4.77 -5.17 7.29
N GLY A 124 5.77 -5.66 6.56
CA GLY A 124 6.04 -5.27 5.17
C GLY A 124 4.88 -5.60 4.23
N VAL A 125 4.31 -6.80 4.34
CA VAL A 125 3.12 -7.21 3.57
C VAL A 125 1.92 -6.30 3.89
N TRP A 126 1.67 -6.06 5.19
CA TRP A 126 0.60 -5.16 5.64
C TRP A 126 0.81 -3.73 5.16
N HIS A 127 2.05 -3.22 5.22
CA HIS A 127 2.41 -1.88 4.82
C HIS A 127 2.09 -1.65 3.34
N GLY A 128 2.58 -2.52 2.45
CA GLY A 128 2.31 -2.37 1.01
C GLY A 128 0.84 -2.57 0.65
N MET A 129 0.16 -3.48 1.34
CA MET A 129 -1.29 -3.66 1.23
C MET A 129 -2.04 -2.36 1.60
N MET A 130 -1.69 -1.74 2.74
CA MET A 130 -2.31 -0.51 3.21
C MET A 130 -2.00 0.69 2.32
N GLN A 131 -0.81 0.76 1.72
CA GLN A 131 -0.44 1.79 0.74
C GLN A 131 -1.33 1.71 -0.50
N THR A 132 -1.46 0.52 -1.09
CA THR A 132 -2.35 0.27 -2.23
C THR A 132 -3.81 0.64 -1.90
N TYR A 133 -4.30 0.18 -0.75
CA TYR A 133 -5.64 0.51 -0.27
C TYR A 133 -5.84 2.02 -0.03
N GLY A 134 -4.82 2.71 0.47
CA GLY A 134 -4.79 4.15 0.66
C GLY A 134 -4.98 4.91 -0.65
N PHE A 135 -4.23 4.53 -1.70
CA PHE A 135 -4.42 5.10 -3.04
C PHE A 135 -5.84 4.86 -3.57
N CYS A 136 -6.42 3.69 -3.35
CA CYS A 136 -7.82 3.45 -3.70
C CYS A 136 -8.78 4.44 -3.02
N ARG A 137 -8.54 4.82 -1.75
CA ARG A 137 -9.35 5.83 -1.05
C ARG A 137 -9.22 7.21 -1.70
N ILE A 138 -8.01 7.59 -2.12
CA ILE A 138 -7.76 8.88 -2.77
C ILE A 138 -8.50 8.92 -4.12
N TYR A 139 -8.41 7.85 -4.92
CA TYR A 139 -9.14 7.76 -6.20
C TYR A 139 -10.66 7.75 -6.04
N ASP A 140 -11.19 7.10 -5.00
CA ASP A 140 -12.61 7.13 -4.67
C ASP A 140 -13.05 8.56 -4.27
N ALA A 141 -12.23 9.29 -3.51
CA ALA A 141 -12.52 10.68 -3.13
C ALA A 141 -12.62 11.61 -4.35
N LYS A 142 -11.84 11.35 -5.42
CA LYS A 142 -11.90 12.10 -6.68
C LYS A 142 -13.24 11.97 -7.41
N THR A 143 -13.98 10.88 -7.20
CA THR A 143 -15.33 10.68 -7.74
C THR A 143 -16.43 10.89 -6.69
N GLY A 144 -16.09 11.36 -5.48
CA GLY A 144 -17.03 11.55 -4.38
C GLY A 144 -17.58 10.24 -3.80
N SER A 145 -16.88 9.12 -3.97
CA SER A 145 -17.28 7.80 -3.49
C SER A 145 -16.84 7.59 -2.04
N PHE A 146 -17.78 7.69 -1.10
CA PHE A 146 -17.51 7.49 0.34
C PHE A 146 -18.33 6.36 0.98
N ALA A 147 -18.97 5.52 0.15
CA ALA A 147 -19.81 4.43 0.65
C ALA A 147 -18.99 3.42 1.46
N ALA A 148 -19.51 3.02 2.62
CA ALA A 148 -18.82 2.08 3.52
C ALA A 148 -18.56 0.71 2.87
N LEU A 149 -19.47 0.26 2.00
CA LEU A 149 -19.30 -0.99 1.26
C LEU A 149 -18.09 -0.95 0.32
N ASN A 150 -17.93 0.11 -0.47
CA ASN A 150 -16.79 0.30 -1.38
C ASN A 150 -15.48 0.25 -0.59
N ARG A 151 -15.43 0.98 0.53
CA ARG A 151 -14.26 0.98 1.40
C ARG A 151 -13.91 -0.42 1.92
N ARG A 152 -14.91 -1.18 2.34
CA ARG A 152 -14.72 -2.54 2.86
C ARG A 152 -14.29 -3.52 1.77
N LEU A 153 -14.90 -3.45 0.58
CA LEU A 153 -14.54 -4.32 -0.54
C LEU A 153 -13.13 -4.04 -1.02
N ASP A 154 -12.74 -2.78 -1.15
CA ASP A 154 -11.41 -2.42 -1.58
C ASP A 154 -10.34 -2.82 -0.54
N PHE A 155 -10.64 -2.67 0.76
CA PHE A 155 -9.77 -3.17 1.83
C PHE A 155 -9.61 -4.69 1.75
N TRP A 156 -10.72 -5.43 1.70
CA TRP A 156 -10.70 -6.89 1.66
C TRP A 156 -10.04 -7.42 0.40
N LEU A 157 -10.23 -6.76 -0.74
CA LEU A 157 -9.58 -7.12 -2.00
C LEU A 157 -8.06 -7.00 -1.89
N CYS A 158 -7.55 -5.86 -1.39
CA CYS A 158 -6.12 -5.70 -1.13
C CYS A 158 -5.63 -6.75 -0.13
N ALA A 159 -6.32 -6.89 1.00
CA ALA A 159 -5.90 -7.79 2.07
C ALA A 159 -5.81 -9.25 1.61
N ILE A 160 -6.85 -9.74 0.94
CA ILE A 160 -6.87 -11.14 0.55
C ILE A 160 -5.86 -11.43 -0.56
N TRP A 161 -5.75 -10.58 -1.58
CA TRP A 161 -4.80 -10.84 -2.66
C TRP A 161 -3.34 -10.71 -2.22
N PHE A 162 -3.04 -9.76 -1.32
CA PHE A 162 -1.70 -9.66 -0.76
C PHE A 162 -1.34 -10.88 0.07
N ALA A 163 -2.26 -11.34 0.92
CA ALA A 163 -2.05 -12.54 1.73
C ALA A 163 -1.98 -13.82 0.89
N THR A 164 -2.88 -14.00 -0.08
CA THR A 164 -2.92 -15.18 -0.96
C THR A 164 -1.63 -15.32 -1.76
N ALA A 165 -1.07 -14.22 -2.29
CA ALA A 165 0.20 -14.26 -3.01
C ALA A 165 1.37 -14.75 -2.14
N VAL A 166 1.38 -14.44 -0.84
CA VAL A 166 2.38 -14.94 0.11
C VAL A 166 2.11 -16.41 0.46
N VAL A 167 0.87 -16.74 0.80
CA VAL A 167 0.46 -18.07 1.28
C VAL A 167 0.61 -19.15 0.21
N LEU A 168 0.48 -18.78 -1.08
CA LEU A 168 0.68 -19.69 -2.19
C LEU A 168 2.11 -19.71 -2.73
N SER A 169 2.98 -18.79 -2.30
CA SER A 169 4.37 -18.77 -2.73
C SER A 169 5.16 -19.89 -2.03
N PRO A 170 5.70 -20.87 -2.78
CA PRO A 170 6.45 -21.97 -2.17
C PRO A 170 7.68 -21.47 -1.42
N MET A 171 8.38 -20.48 -1.98
CA MET A 171 9.58 -19.89 -1.39
C MET A 171 9.25 -19.14 -0.11
N ARG A 172 8.27 -18.22 -0.17
CA ARG A 172 7.85 -17.46 1.03
C ARG A 172 7.33 -18.37 2.12
N MET A 173 6.54 -19.39 1.78
CA MET A 173 6.02 -20.32 2.78
C MET A 173 7.12 -21.18 3.39
N THR A 174 8.11 -21.61 2.61
CA THR A 174 9.26 -22.36 3.14
C THR A 174 10.03 -21.51 4.15
N ASP A 175 10.35 -20.26 3.80
CA ASP A 175 11.08 -19.36 4.69
C ASP A 175 10.27 -18.97 5.93
N THR A 176 8.97 -18.66 5.74
CA THR A 176 8.06 -18.27 6.83
C THR A 176 7.87 -19.41 7.81
N LEU A 177 7.66 -20.65 7.34
CA LEU A 177 7.53 -21.82 8.21
C LEU A 177 8.85 -22.15 8.90
N GLY A 178 9.98 -22.05 8.20
CA GLY A 178 11.30 -22.22 8.79
C GLY A 178 11.55 -21.24 9.93
N LEU A 179 11.25 -19.96 9.71
CA LEU A 179 11.32 -18.92 10.75
C LEU A 179 10.33 -19.16 11.89
N PHE A 180 9.12 -19.63 11.59
CA PHE A 180 8.11 -19.94 12.61
C PHE A 180 8.56 -21.08 13.52
N TYR A 181 9.05 -22.18 12.95
CA TYR A 181 9.54 -23.32 13.72
C TYR A 181 10.81 -22.99 14.51
N SER A 182 11.77 -22.27 13.90
CA SER A 182 12.97 -21.79 14.61
C SER A 182 12.67 -20.77 15.71
N SER A 183 11.51 -20.10 15.65
CA SER A 183 11.01 -19.23 16.73
C SER A 183 10.24 -20.00 17.82
N GLY A 184 10.19 -21.33 17.77
CA GLY A 184 9.47 -22.18 18.73
C GLY A 184 8.00 -22.42 18.39
N GLY A 185 7.55 -22.07 17.18
CA GLY A 185 6.19 -22.37 16.73
C GLY A 185 5.93 -23.87 16.61
N PRO A 186 4.71 -24.35 16.93
CA PRO A 186 4.35 -25.76 16.81
C PRO A 186 4.37 -26.23 15.36
N PHE A 187 4.69 -27.51 15.14
CA PHE A 187 4.64 -28.09 13.80
C PHE A 187 3.23 -27.99 13.18
N ILE A 188 3.13 -27.40 11.99
CA ILE A 188 1.88 -27.29 11.25
C ILE A 188 1.75 -28.50 10.33
N GLN A 189 0.68 -29.26 10.52
CA GLN A 189 0.40 -30.43 9.69
C GLN A 189 0.17 -30.02 8.23
N PRO A 190 0.69 -30.77 7.23
CA PRO A 190 0.58 -30.40 5.81
C PRO A 190 -0.86 -30.17 5.34
N TRP A 191 -1.82 -30.96 5.85
CA TRP A 191 -3.23 -30.82 5.49
C TRP A 191 -3.82 -29.49 5.97
N VAL A 192 -3.39 -28.97 7.12
CA VAL A 192 -3.84 -27.66 7.65
C VAL A 192 -3.40 -26.55 6.71
N LEU A 193 -2.14 -26.60 6.27
CA LEU A 193 -1.60 -25.65 5.30
C LEU A 193 -2.35 -25.72 3.96
N GLN A 194 -2.60 -26.92 3.45
CA GLN A 194 -3.34 -27.10 2.19
C GLN A 194 -4.78 -26.57 2.28
N VAL A 195 -5.48 -26.83 3.39
CA VAL A 195 -6.83 -26.29 3.64
C VAL A 195 -6.79 -24.77 3.72
N ALA A 196 -5.81 -24.20 4.43
CA ALA A 196 -5.63 -22.76 4.52
C ALA A 196 -5.40 -22.16 3.11
N GLN A 197 -4.45 -22.69 2.33
CA GLN A 197 -4.16 -22.25 0.96
C GLN A 197 -5.41 -22.26 0.06
N ARG A 198 -6.19 -23.34 0.09
CA ARG A 198 -7.47 -23.43 -0.65
C ARG A 198 -8.48 -22.39 -0.15
N GLY A 199 -8.56 -22.17 1.16
CA GLY A 199 -9.39 -21.14 1.76
C GLY A 199 -9.02 -19.72 1.30
N PHE A 200 -7.72 -19.42 1.23
CA PHE A 200 -7.20 -18.14 0.70
C PHE A 200 -7.60 -17.93 -0.76
N VAL A 201 -7.47 -18.94 -1.62
CA VAL A 201 -7.92 -18.88 -3.03
C VAL A 201 -9.43 -18.65 -3.09
N PHE A 202 -10.21 -19.45 -2.36
CA PHE A 202 -11.67 -19.33 -2.34
C PHE A 202 -12.11 -17.91 -1.92
N PHE A 203 -11.55 -17.39 -0.82
CA PHE A 203 -11.90 -16.06 -0.34
C PHE A 203 -11.43 -14.95 -1.29
N ALA A 204 -10.26 -15.10 -1.94
CA ALA A 204 -9.79 -14.16 -2.95
C ALA A 204 -10.76 -14.05 -4.12
N LEU A 205 -11.23 -15.19 -4.63
CA LEU A 205 -12.22 -15.25 -5.71
C LEU A 205 -13.56 -14.66 -5.27
N ALA A 206 -14.06 -15.04 -4.08
CA ALA A 206 -15.33 -14.53 -3.56
C ALA A 206 -15.32 -13.00 -3.40
N VAL A 207 -14.28 -12.44 -2.78
CA VAL A 207 -14.13 -10.99 -2.61
C VAL A 207 -13.99 -10.29 -3.96
N SER A 208 -13.27 -10.88 -4.92
CA SER A 208 -13.12 -10.33 -6.27
C SER A 208 -14.47 -10.25 -7.00
N ILE A 209 -15.28 -11.31 -6.92
CA ILE A 209 -16.63 -11.33 -7.50
C ILE A 209 -17.50 -10.25 -6.88
N LEU A 210 -17.51 -10.12 -5.55
CA LEU A 210 -18.27 -9.09 -4.85
C LEU A 210 -17.81 -7.67 -5.22
N PHE A 211 -16.49 -7.47 -5.31
CA PHE A 211 -15.91 -6.20 -5.75
C PHE A 211 -16.34 -5.85 -7.17
N VAL A 212 -16.20 -6.77 -8.13
CA VAL A 212 -16.57 -6.55 -9.53
C VAL A 212 -18.08 -6.31 -9.67
N ALA A 213 -18.91 -7.12 -9.01
CA ALA A 213 -20.35 -6.94 -9.02
C ALA A 213 -20.76 -5.55 -8.50
N ASN A 214 -20.16 -5.11 -7.38
CA ASN A 214 -20.38 -3.77 -6.84
C ASN A 214 -19.86 -2.66 -7.77
N PHE A 215 -18.68 -2.85 -8.38
CA PHE A 215 -18.10 -1.90 -9.34
C PHE A 215 -18.98 -1.73 -10.58
N VAL A 216 -19.49 -2.82 -11.15
CA VAL A 216 -20.42 -2.82 -12.28
C VAL A 216 -21.74 -2.17 -11.89
N TRP A 217 -22.33 -2.56 -10.75
CA TRP A 217 -23.58 -1.97 -10.26
C TRP A 217 -23.47 -0.45 -10.05
N MET A 218 -22.37 0.04 -9.46
CA MET A 218 -22.16 1.48 -9.33
C MET A 218 -22.06 2.19 -10.68
N SER A 219 -21.45 1.54 -11.67
CA SER A 219 -21.33 2.07 -13.03
C SER A 219 -22.69 2.24 -13.72
N THR A 220 -23.70 1.45 -13.36
CA THR A 220 -25.07 1.60 -13.87
C THR A 220 -25.91 2.64 -13.11
N GLN A 221 -25.58 2.94 -11.85
CA GLN A 221 -26.36 3.82 -10.96
C GLN A 221 -25.96 5.33 -11.02
N ALA A 222 -25.34 5.79 -12.11
CA ALA A 222 -24.74 7.12 -12.27
C ALA A 222 -23.64 7.51 -11.25
N LYS A 223 -23.34 6.63 -10.27
CA LYS A 223 -22.23 6.74 -9.33
C LYS A 223 -20.99 6.10 -9.94
N ARG A 224 -20.43 6.71 -10.99
CA ARG A 224 -19.31 6.11 -11.75
C ARG A 224 -18.10 5.90 -10.83
N PRO A 225 -17.68 4.65 -10.57
CA PRO A 225 -16.46 4.40 -9.80
C PRO A 225 -15.24 4.88 -10.61
N ASN A 226 -14.16 5.20 -9.91
CA ASN A 226 -12.95 5.67 -10.58
C ASN A 226 -12.27 4.51 -11.34
N PRO A 227 -12.16 4.54 -12.68
CA PRO A 227 -11.52 3.47 -13.44
C PRO A 227 -10.00 3.39 -13.18
N VAL A 228 -9.36 4.49 -12.80
CA VAL A 228 -7.92 4.53 -12.47
C VAL A 228 -7.63 3.68 -11.23
N LYS A 229 -8.58 3.63 -10.28
CA LYS A 229 -8.51 2.74 -9.13
C LYS A 229 -8.45 1.27 -9.52
N LEU A 230 -9.27 0.87 -10.51
CA LEU A 230 -9.29 -0.51 -11.00
C LEU A 230 -7.95 -0.86 -11.66
N ALA A 231 -7.43 0.05 -12.50
CA ALA A 231 -6.11 -0.12 -13.11
C ALA A 231 -5.00 -0.27 -12.06
N LEU A 232 -5.00 0.60 -11.03
CA LEU A 232 -4.06 0.52 -9.91
C LEU A 232 -4.12 -0.83 -9.20
N LEU A 233 -5.33 -1.30 -8.86
CA LEU A 233 -5.52 -2.59 -8.18
C LEU A 233 -4.98 -3.73 -9.03
N ILE A 234 -5.29 -3.76 -10.32
CA ILE A 234 -4.82 -4.79 -11.26
C ILE A 234 -3.29 -4.79 -11.33
N THR A 235 -2.66 -3.63 -11.55
CA THR A 235 -1.21 -3.56 -11.71
C THR A 235 -0.50 -3.88 -10.39
N SER A 236 -0.97 -3.35 -9.26
CA SER A 236 -0.34 -3.57 -7.94
C SER A 236 -0.47 -5.02 -7.48
N ILE A 237 -1.66 -5.62 -7.58
CA ILE A 237 -1.89 -7.02 -7.18
C ILE A 237 -1.13 -7.98 -8.11
N SER A 238 -1.17 -7.75 -9.42
CA SER A 238 -0.46 -8.61 -10.38
C SER A 238 1.05 -8.53 -10.19
N PHE A 239 1.59 -7.33 -9.93
CA PHE A 239 3.01 -7.16 -9.65
C PHE A 239 3.42 -7.79 -8.33
N TRP A 240 2.63 -7.62 -7.26
CA TRP A 240 2.86 -8.29 -5.99
C TRP A 240 2.85 -9.82 -6.13
N TRP A 241 1.89 -10.34 -6.91
CA TRP A 241 1.83 -11.76 -7.23
C TRP A 241 3.10 -12.21 -7.97
N TYR A 242 3.52 -11.48 -9.00
CA TYR A 242 4.74 -11.76 -9.75
C TYR A 242 5.97 -11.77 -8.84
N CYS A 243 6.13 -10.76 -7.97
CA CYS A 243 7.26 -10.68 -7.03
C CYS A 243 7.33 -11.88 -6.07
N ASN A 244 6.18 -12.45 -5.68
CA ASN A 244 6.14 -13.57 -4.74
C ASN A 244 6.14 -14.96 -5.40
N ASN A 245 5.56 -15.10 -6.60
CA ASN A 245 5.30 -16.40 -7.23
C ASN A 245 5.95 -16.56 -8.61
N GLY A 246 6.26 -15.46 -9.31
CA GLY A 246 6.86 -15.47 -10.65
C GLY A 246 8.38 -15.35 -10.64
N VAL A 247 8.96 -14.82 -9.56
CA VAL A 247 10.40 -14.62 -9.42
C VAL A 247 11.03 -15.80 -8.69
N SER A 248 12.10 -16.36 -9.26
CA SER A 248 12.81 -17.53 -8.71
C SER A 248 13.85 -17.19 -7.64
N ASN A 249 14.18 -15.90 -7.46
CA ASN A 249 15.12 -15.42 -6.45
C ASN A 249 14.41 -14.52 -5.43
N LEU A 250 14.45 -14.89 -4.15
CA LEU A 250 13.78 -14.15 -3.08
C LEU A 250 14.21 -12.68 -2.99
N LEU A 251 15.52 -12.42 -3.08
CA LEU A 251 16.08 -11.08 -2.97
C LEU A 251 15.62 -10.20 -4.13
N VAL A 252 15.51 -10.77 -5.33
CA VAL A 252 14.94 -10.08 -6.50
C VAL A 252 13.47 -9.77 -6.25
N GLY A 253 12.70 -10.72 -5.73
CA GLY A 253 11.28 -10.51 -5.41
C GLY A 253 11.06 -9.43 -4.35
N ILE A 254 11.90 -9.39 -3.31
CA ILE A 254 11.89 -8.32 -2.30
C ILE A 254 12.28 -6.99 -2.94
N ALA A 255 13.41 -6.94 -3.65
CA ALA A 255 13.90 -5.70 -4.25
C ALA A 255 12.89 -5.09 -5.24
N LEU A 256 12.26 -5.90 -6.09
CA LEU A 256 11.21 -5.45 -7.00
C LEU A 256 10.04 -4.78 -6.25
N PHE A 257 9.62 -5.38 -5.13
CA PHE A 257 8.54 -4.85 -4.33
C PHE A 257 8.91 -3.55 -3.60
N GLU A 258 10.09 -3.51 -2.96
CA GLU A 258 10.59 -2.35 -2.20
C GLU A 258 10.93 -1.15 -3.10
N VAL A 259 11.21 -1.35 -4.39
CA VAL A 259 11.33 -0.22 -5.34
C VAL A 259 9.98 0.42 -5.62
N PHE A 260 8.91 -0.38 -5.60
CA PHE A 260 7.56 0.10 -5.92
C PHE A 260 6.84 0.72 -4.71
N HIS A 261 7.11 0.23 -3.50
CA HIS A 261 6.42 0.63 -2.26
C HIS A 261 7.26 1.58 -1.41
#